data_AF-A0A556PPC9-F1
#
_entry.id   AF-A0A556PPC9-F1
#
_cell.length_a   1.000
_cell.length_b   1.000
_cell.length_c   1.000
_cell.angle_alpha   90.00
_cell.angle_beta   90.00
_cell.angle_gamma   90.00
#
_symmetry.space_group_name_H-M   'P 1'
#
loop_
_entity.id
_entity.type
_entity.pdbx_description
1 polymer ?
#
loop_
_entity_poly.entity_id
_entity_poly.type
_entity_poly.pdbx_seq_one_letter_code
_entity_poly.pdbx_strand_id
1 'polypeptide(L)'
;MAINYRKCPACDSTDVIPIVYGEPDSYLAMESDEGKVLLGGCVVMPNSPEYHCRICDNEWNREKSIVHAYDQIEQLEMNIGSFSEGHTNILIDFINQTVALNHRYIEEDSFKRKLTNDEVKNIRYDLRLVDILNWRRRYSDPRILGEQQWKITLHRSQGRQSLKRSGDNQYPEAWDDFGKIMSDITGRKIG
;
A
#
# COMPACT_ATOMS: atom_id res chain seq x y z
N MET A 1 -9.15 -0.53 -7.93
CA MET A 1 -8.82 -0.59 -6.49
C MET A 1 -7.48 -1.30 -6.34
N ALA A 2 -6.61 -0.80 -5.46
CA ALA A 2 -5.28 -1.39 -5.27
C ALA A 2 -5.31 -2.66 -4.40
N ILE A 3 -6.34 -2.79 -3.55
CA ILE A 3 -6.52 -3.86 -2.56
C ILE A 3 -7.74 -4.70 -2.98
N ASN A 4 -7.58 -6.02 -3.00
CA ASN A 4 -8.68 -6.97 -3.26
C ASN A 4 -9.03 -7.72 -1.98
N TYR A 5 -10.14 -7.35 -1.36
CA TYR A 5 -10.64 -7.95 -0.12
C TYR A 5 -11.13 -9.39 -0.28
N ARG A 6 -11.48 -9.80 -1.51
CA ARG A 6 -11.98 -11.15 -1.86
C ARG A 6 -10.90 -12.05 -2.45
N LYS A 7 -9.63 -11.79 -2.12
CA LYS A 7 -8.52 -12.67 -2.46
C LYS A 7 -7.88 -13.13 -1.16
N CYS A 8 -7.70 -14.43 -1.00
CA CYS A 8 -7.11 -14.99 0.21
C CYS A 8 -5.67 -14.50 0.38
N PRO A 9 -5.31 -13.87 1.51
CA PRO A 9 -3.94 -13.41 1.75
C PRO A 9 -2.96 -14.56 2.05
N ALA A 10 -3.46 -15.78 2.30
CA ALA A 10 -2.63 -16.95 2.62
C ALA A 10 -2.27 -17.79 1.38
N CYS A 11 -3.24 -18.03 0.47
CA CYS A 11 -3.05 -18.91 -0.68
C CYS A 11 -3.33 -18.27 -2.04
N ASP A 12 -3.63 -16.96 -2.08
CA ASP A 12 -3.98 -16.20 -3.29
C ASP A 12 -5.23 -16.68 -4.05
N SER A 13 -5.99 -17.63 -3.51
CA SER A 13 -7.26 -18.06 -4.12
C SER A 13 -8.29 -16.92 -4.13
N THR A 14 -9.08 -16.88 -5.20
CA THR A 14 -10.28 -16.03 -5.31
C THR A 14 -11.56 -16.79 -4.95
N ASP A 15 -11.45 -18.07 -4.59
CA ASP A 15 -12.57 -18.86 -4.08
C ASP A 15 -12.77 -18.54 -2.59
N VAL A 16 -13.54 -17.47 -2.37
CA VAL A 16 -13.76 -16.81 -1.09
C VAL A 16 -15.25 -16.54 -0.92
N ILE A 17 -15.78 -16.89 0.24
CA ILE A 17 -17.16 -16.61 0.64
C ILE A 17 -17.21 -15.59 1.79
N PRO A 18 -18.28 -14.79 1.90
CA PRO A 18 -18.45 -13.89 3.04
C PRO A 18 -18.83 -14.68 4.30
N ILE A 19 -18.43 -14.14 5.44
CA ILE A 19 -18.88 -14.59 6.76
C ILE A 19 -20.00 -13.66 7.20
N VAL A 20 -21.15 -14.24 7.55
CA VAL A 20 -22.35 -13.49 8.00
C VAL A 20 -22.60 -13.79 9.47
N TYR A 21 -22.88 -12.74 10.24
CA TYR A 21 -23.12 -12.81 11.67
C TYR A 21 -24.56 -12.43 12.00
N GLY A 22 -25.03 -12.90 13.15
CA GLY A 22 -26.37 -12.68 13.65
C GLY A 22 -27.19 -13.98 13.68
N GLU A 23 -28.46 -13.85 14.00
CA GLU A 23 -29.41 -14.95 13.89
C GLU A 23 -29.80 -15.13 12.41
N PRO A 24 -29.59 -16.31 11.82
CA PRO A 24 -29.93 -16.54 10.42
C PRO A 24 -31.45 -16.64 10.24
N ASP A 25 -31.97 -15.91 9.26
CA ASP A 25 -33.29 -16.20 8.72
C ASP A 25 -33.25 -17.46 7.82
N SER A 26 -34.43 -17.91 7.36
CA SER A 26 -34.53 -19.12 6.54
C SER A 26 -33.75 -19.02 5.22
N TYR A 27 -33.61 -17.81 4.66
CA TYR A 27 -32.87 -17.59 3.42
C TYR A 27 -31.36 -17.71 3.66
N LEU A 28 -30.84 -17.08 4.73
CA LEU A 28 -29.43 -17.16 5.09
C LEU A 28 -29.02 -18.57 5.50
N ALA A 29 -29.90 -19.32 6.18
CA ALA A 29 -29.68 -20.72 6.49
C ALA A 29 -29.51 -21.56 5.21
N MET A 30 -30.37 -21.37 4.21
CA MET A 30 -30.28 -22.06 2.92
C MET A 30 -28.98 -21.72 2.16
N GLU A 31 -28.60 -20.44 2.11
CA GLU A 31 -27.34 -20.00 1.48
C GLU A 31 -26.11 -20.59 2.19
N SER A 32 -26.18 -20.80 3.51
CA SER A 32 -25.13 -21.49 4.28
C SER A 32 -25.06 -22.96 3.92
N ASP A 33 -26.19 -23.65 3.83
CA ASP A 33 -26.26 -25.08 3.44
C ASP A 33 -25.73 -25.30 2.01
N GLU A 34 -25.96 -24.35 1.10
CA GLU A 34 -25.41 -24.33 -0.25
C GLU A 34 -23.93 -23.92 -0.31
N GLY A 35 -23.32 -23.57 0.83
CA GLY A 35 -21.92 -23.15 0.93
C GLY A 35 -21.61 -21.82 0.25
N LYS A 36 -22.61 -20.94 0.09
CA LYS A 36 -22.42 -19.59 -0.49
C LYS A 36 -21.96 -18.57 0.55
N VAL A 37 -22.28 -18.80 1.82
CA VAL A 37 -21.87 -17.99 2.97
C VAL A 37 -21.41 -18.90 4.11
N LEU A 38 -20.62 -18.36 5.04
CA LEU A 38 -20.28 -19.03 6.29
C LEU A 38 -20.93 -18.29 7.46
N LEU A 39 -21.60 -19.00 8.38
CA LEU A 39 -22.17 -18.38 9.57
C LEU A 39 -21.10 -18.18 10.65
N GLY A 40 -20.85 -16.92 11.01
CA GLY A 40 -19.80 -16.53 11.97
C GLY A 40 -20.26 -16.50 13.44
N GLY A 41 -21.50 -16.88 13.71
CA GLY A 41 -22.13 -16.77 15.04
C GLY A 41 -22.91 -15.46 15.23
N CYS A 42 -23.38 -15.21 16.44
CA CYS A 42 -24.34 -14.12 16.70
C CYS A 42 -23.73 -12.73 16.97
N VAL A 43 -22.46 -12.67 17.41
CA VAL A 43 -21.83 -11.42 17.87
C VAL A 43 -20.69 -11.03 16.92
N VAL A 44 -20.70 -9.78 16.47
CA VAL A 44 -19.60 -9.16 15.72
C VAL A 44 -18.69 -8.42 16.70
N MET A 45 -17.41 -8.78 16.69
CA MET A 45 -16.34 -8.11 17.41
C MET A 45 -15.51 -7.27 16.42
N PRO A 46 -14.73 -6.26 16.87
CA PRO A 46 -13.94 -5.41 15.97
C PRO A 46 -13.00 -6.17 15.01
N ASN A 47 -12.52 -7.34 15.41
CA ASN A 47 -11.62 -8.19 14.62
C ASN A 47 -12.31 -9.43 14.03
N SER A 48 -13.65 -9.48 14.05
CA SER A 48 -14.40 -10.57 13.45
C SER A 48 -14.06 -10.69 11.95
N PRO A 49 -13.74 -11.90 11.46
CA PRO A 49 -13.45 -12.09 10.05
C PRO A 49 -14.70 -11.86 9.19
N GLU A 50 -14.51 -11.27 8.02
CA GLU A 50 -15.56 -10.96 7.04
C GLU A 50 -15.55 -11.95 5.85
N TYR A 51 -14.46 -12.69 5.69
CA TYR A 51 -14.18 -13.54 4.53
C TYR A 51 -13.57 -14.86 4.97
N HIS A 52 -13.97 -15.93 4.29
CA HIS A 52 -13.46 -17.29 4.48
C HIS A 52 -13.00 -17.86 3.12
N CYS A 53 -11.81 -18.48 3.08
CA CYS A 53 -11.30 -19.12 1.86
C CYS A 53 -11.61 -20.61 1.85
N ARG A 54 -12.29 -21.09 0.79
CA ARG A 54 -12.65 -22.51 0.65
C ARG A 54 -11.49 -23.45 0.34
N ILE A 55 -10.31 -22.91 0.03
CA ILE A 55 -9.14 -23.70 -0.37
C ILE A 55 -8.21 -24.00 0.80
N CYS A 56 -8.11 -23.09 1.77
CA CYS A 56 -7.14 -23.21 2.87
C CYS A 56 -7.71 -22.84 4.24
N ASP A 57 -9.03 -22.63 4.32
CA ASP A 57 -9.79 -22.30 5.54
C ASP A 57 -9.33 -21.03 6.27
N ASN A 58 -8.48 -20.21 5.65
CA ASN A 58 -8.05 -18.96 6.24
C ASN A 58 -9.22 -17.96 6.31
N GLU A 59 -9.25 -17.18 7.39
CA GLU A 59 -10.29 -16.19 7.66
C GLU A 59 -9.72 -14.80 7.95
N TRP A 60 -10.33 -13.78 7.35
CA TRP A 60 -9.83 -12.41 7.47
C TRP A 60 -10.91 -11.35 7.34
N ASN A 61 -10.61 -10.17 7.84
CA ASN A 61 -11.42 -8.97 7.68
C ASN A 61 -10.74 -7.99 6.70
N ARG A 62 -11.38 -6.85 6.45
CA ARG A 62 -10.80 -5.82 5.58
C ARG A 62 -9.44 -5.35 6.05
N GLU A 63 -9.27 -5.13 7.34
CA GLU A 63 -8.01 -4.64 7.91
C GLU A 63 -6.85 -5.58 7.60
N LYS A 64 -7.03 -6.89 7.78
CA LYS A 64 -6.03 -7.89 7.38
C LYS A 64 -5.72 -7.85 5.88
N SER A 65 -6.70 -7.57 5.02
CA SER A 65 -6.45 -7.41 3.58
C SER A 65 -5.62 -6.17 3.26
N ILE A 66 -5.85 -5.08 4.00
CA ILE A 66 -5.08 -3.82 3.88
C ILE A 66 -3.64 -4.08 4.30
N VAL A 67 -3.44 -4.60 5.51
CA VAL A 67 -2.11 -4.96 6.03
C VAL A 67 -1.37 -5.85 5.04
N HIS A 68 -1.99 -6.93 4.58
CA HIS A 68 -1.40 -7.82 3.60
C HIS A 68 -1.00 -7.07 2.30
N ALA A 69 -1.84 -6.19 1.77
CA ALA A 69 -1.51 -5.45 0.56
C ALA A 69 -0.30 -4.51 0.72
N TYR A 70 -0.10 -3.92 1.90
CA TYR A 70 1.09 -3.13 2.22
C TYR A 70 2.32 -4.01 2.45
N ASP A 71 2.17 -5.20 3.03
CA ASP A 71 3.26 -6.17 3.19
C ASP A 71 3.75 -6.71 1.84
N GLN A 72 2.87 -6.79 0.84
CA GLN A 72 3.25 -7.15 -0.54
C GLN A 72 4.05 -6.05 -1.27
N ILE A 73 4.27 -4.87 -0.67
CA ILE A 73 5.18 -3.87 -1.26
C ILE A 73 6.61 -4.33 -1.01
N GLU A 74 7.32 -4.65 -2.09
CA GLU A 74 8.71 -5.10 -2.08
C GLU A 74 9.67 -3.92 -2.17
N GLN A 75 9.35 -2.95 -3.02
CA GLN A 75 10.17 -1.75 -3.23
C GLN A 75 9.29 -0.52 -3.48
N LEU A 76 9.72 0.62 -2.95
CA LEU A 76 9.18 1.95 -3.24
C LEU A 76 10.26 2.78 -3.91
N GLU A 77 9.99 3.22 -5.13
CA GLU A 77 10.84 4.15 -5.86
C GLU A 77 10.12 5.50 -5.96
N MET A 78 10.77 6.57 -5.55
CA MET A 78 10.30 7.94 -5.68
C MET A 78 11.31 8.75 -6.47
N ASN A 79 10.84 9.47 -7.48
CA ASN A 79 11.60 10.46 -8.21
C ASN A 79 10.88 11.79 -8.03
N ILE A 80 11.56 12.81 -7.55
CA ILE A 80 11.02 14.17 -7.40
C ILE A 80 12.07 15.17 -7.86
N GLY A 81 11.67 16.20 -8.59
CA GLY A 81 12.60 17.25 -8.98
C GLY A 81 12.04 18.21 -9.99
N SER A 82 12.89 19.15 -10.38
CA SER A 82 12.60 20.16 -11.40
C SER A 82 13.69 20.16 -12.48
N PHE A 83 13.41 20.83 -13.59
CA PHE A 83 14.39 20.99 -14.67
C PHE A 83 15.64 21.76 -14.20
N SER A 84 15.46 22.73 -13.31
CA SER A 84 16.48 23.65 -12.83
C SER A 84 17.29 23.14 -11.63
N GLU A 85 16.68 22.37 -10.73
CA GLU A 85 17.30 21.93 -9.46
C GLU A 85 17.74 20.44 -9.47
N GLY A 86 17.46 19.71 -10.55
CA GLY A 86 17.78 18.29 -10.67
C GLY A 86 16.69 17.38 -10.09
N HIS A 87 16.99 16.07 -10.05
CA HIS A 87 16.06 15.05 -9.57
C HIS A 87 16.65 14.26 -8.41
N THR A 88 15.89 14.16 -7.33
CA THR A 88 16.13 13.28 -6.20
C THR A 88 15.41 11.96 -6.42
N ASN A 89 16.17 10.88 -6.37
CA ASN A 89 15.67 9.52 -6.51
C ASN A 89 15.87 8.79 -5.18
N ILE A 90 14.77 8.27 -4.63
CA ILE A 90 14.77 7.47 -3.41
C ILE A 90 14.28 6.08 -3.75
N LEU A 91 15.04 5.09 -3.30
CA LEU A 91 14.69 3.69 -3.40
C LEU A 91 14.68 3.08 -2.01
N ILE A 92 13.51 2.66 -1.56
CA ILE A 92 13.34 1.85 -0.35
C ILE A 92 13.10 0.42 -0.80
N ASP A 93 13.99 -0.48 -0.41
CA ASP A 93 13.89 -1.91 -0.65
C ASP A 93 13.55 -2.61 0.67
N PHE A 94 12.32 -3.11 0.78
CA PHE A 94 11.84 -3.77 2.00
C PHE A 94 12.29 -5.23 2.11
N ILE A 95 12.69 -5.86 1.01
CA ILE A 95 13.21 -7.24 1.00
C ILE A 95 14.64 -7.23 1.56
N ASN A 96 15.48 -6.38 0.98
CA ASN A 96 16.88 -6.23 1.37
C ASN A 96 17.07 -5.30 2.58
N GLN A 97 15.99 -4.65 3.03
CA GLN A 97 15.97 -3.68 4.12
C GLN A 97 17.01 -2.58 3.91
N THR A 98 17.00 -1.95 2.74
CA THR A 98 17.91 -0.85 2.42
C THR A 98 17.14 0.35 1.93
N VAL A 99 17.63 1.53 2.27
CA VAL A 99 17.24 2.77 1.60
C VAL A 99 18.46 3.34 0.88
N ALA A 100 18.24 3.80 -0.34
CA ALA A 100 19.22 4.52 -1.13
C ALA A 100 18.60 5.84 -1.61
N LEU A 101 19.37 6.92 -1.51
CA LEU A 101 19.05 8.21 -2.07
C LEU A 101 20.15 8.59 -3.04
N ASN A 102 19.76 9.05 -4.23
CA ASN A 102 20.67 9.59 -5.23
C ASN A 102 20.11 10.92 -5.72
N HIS A 103 20.90 12.00 -5.66
CA HIS A 103 20.53 13.27 -6.26
C HIS A 103 21.35 13.48 -7.54
N ARG A 104 20.68 13.73 -8.66
CA ARG A 104 21.36 13.93 -9.95
C ARG A 104 22.21 15.20 -9.86
N TYR A 105 23.47 15.12 -10.30
CA TYR A 105 24.51 16.18 -10.32
C TYR A 105 25.40 16.34 -9.08
N ILE A 106 25.14 15.63 -7.97
CA ILE A 106 26.01 15.68 -6.77
C ILE A 106 26.27 14.25 -6.25
N GLU A 107 27.38 13.63 -6.65
CA GLU A 107 27.73 12.26 -6.21
C GLU A 107 27.93 12.14 -4.69
N GLU A 108 28.46 13.19 -4.05
CA GLU A 108 28.68 13.26 -2.60
C GLU A 108 27.38 13.21 -1.78
N ASP A 109 26.23 13.45 -2.43
CA ASP A 109 24.93 13.46 -1.80
C ASP A 109 24.16 12.14 -1.97
N SER A 110 24.79 11.14 -2.60
CA SER A 110 24.26 9.77 -2.62
C SER A 110 24.59 9.04 -1.33
N PHE A 111 23.59 8.40 -0.73
CA PHE A 111 23.84 7.52 0.40
C PHE A 111 23.00 6.26 0.30
N LYS A 112 23.51 5.19 0.91
CA LYS A 112 22.79 3.93 1.08
C LYS A 112 23.01 3.44 2.50
N ARG A 113 21.92 3.10 3.19
CA ARG A 113 21.98 2.51 4.53
C ARG A 113 21.04 1.32 4.64
N LYS A 114 21.27 0.51 5.67
CA LYS A 114 20.34 -0.54 6.09
C LYS A 114 19.26 0.05 6.99
N LEU A 115 18.08 -0.54 6.91
CA LEU A 115 16.94 -0.32 7.78
C LEU A 115 16.90 -1.44 8.81
N THR A 116 16.47 -1.11 10.03
CA THR A 116 16.11 -2.09 11.05
C THR A 116 14.71 -2.64 10.78
N ASN A 117 14.38 -3.79 11.40
CA ASN A 117 13.04 -4.36 11.29
C ASN A 117 11.95 -3.42 11.82
N ASP A 118 12.24 -2.64 12.87
CA ASP A 118 11.27 -1.71 13.45
C ASP A 118 11.08 -0.47 12.57
N GLU A 119 12.14 0.04 11.94
CA GLU A 119 11.99 1.07 10.89
C GLU A 119 11.13 0.56 9.74
N VAL A 120 11.35 -0.67 9.26
CA VAL A 120 10.52 -1.25 8.18
C VAL A 120 9.04 -1.33 8.59
N LYS A 121 8.74 -1.76 9.82
CA LYS A 121 7.36 -1.79 10.33
C LYS A 121 6.74 -0.40 10.41
N ASN A 122 7.48 0.57 10.93
CA ASN A 122 7.00 1.95 11.06
C ASN A 122 6.72 2.56 9.68
N ILE A 123 7.64 2.39 8.72
CA ILE A 123 7.45 2.88 7.35
C ILE A 123 6.18 2.27 6.73
N ARG A 124 5.94 0.96 6.89
CA ARG A 124 4.71 0.33 6.36
C ARG A 124 3.45 0.88 7.04
N TYR A 125 3.51 1.10 8.35
CA TYR A 125 2.41 1.71 9.10
C TYR A 125 2.12 3.13 8.62
N ASP A 126 3.14 3.96 8.44
CA ASP A 126 2.99 5.34 8.01
C ASP A 126 2.51 5.45 6.56
N LEU A 127 3.01 4.57 5.67
CA LEU A 127 2.51 4.46 4.29
C LEU A 127 1.02 4.11 4.23
N ARG A 128 0.51 3.35 5.22
CA ARG A 128 -0.90 3.04 5.35
C ARG A 128 -1.72 4.26 5.81
N LEU A 129 -1.18 5.08 6.72
CA LEU A 129 -1.85 6.30 7.17
C LEU A 129 -2.06 7.32 6.04
N VAL A 130 -1.10 7.43 5.11
CA VAL A 130 -1.23 8.32 3.94
C VAL A 130 -2.01 7.69 2.78
N ASP A 131 -2.46 6.45 2.93
CA ASP A 131 -3.24 5.67 1.97
C ASP A 131 -2.67 5.66 0.53
N ILE A 132 -1.35 5.52 0.42
CA ILE A 132 -0.62 5.65 -0.86
C ILE A 132 -1.09 4.66 -1.93
N LEU A 133 -1.60 3.49 -1.54
CA LEU A 133 -2.12 2.49 -2.47
C LEU A 133 -3.35 3.03 -3.24
N ASN A 134 -4.16 3.90 -2.65
CA ASN A 134 -5.39 4.43 -3.25
C ASN A 134 -5.24 5.81 -3.90
N TRP A 135 -4.04 6.40 -3.91
CA TRP A 135 -3.78 7.62 -4.66
C TRP A 135 -4.15 7.48 -6.14
N ARG A 136 -4.54 8.60 -6.78
CA ARG A 136 -4.88 8.67 -8.21
C ARG A 136 -3.64 8.39 -9.06
N ARG A 137 -3.81 7.85 -10.25
CA ARG A 137 -2.69 7.54 -11.15
C ARG A 137 -1.90 8.78 -11.56
N ARG A 138 -2.58 9.92 -11.79
CA ARG A 138 -1.98 11.18 -12.24
C ARG A 138 -2.63 12.38 -11.55
N TYR A 139 -1.81 13.34 -11.15
CA TYR A 139 -2.19 14.64 -10.58
C TYR A 139 -1.57 15.74 -11.45
N SER A 140 -2.34 16.36 -12.35
CA SER A 140 -1.81 17.37 -13.28
C SER A 140 -2.90 18.36 -13.65
N ASP A 141 -2.63 19.66 -13.51
CA ASP A 141 -3.52 20.72 -13.98
C ASP A 141 -2.81 21.45 -15.11
N PRO A 142 -3.28 21.36 -16.36
CA PRO A 142 -2.62 22.02 -17.49
C PRO A 142 -2.59 23.55 -17.38
N ARG A 143 -3.30 24.15 -16.40
CA ARG A 143 -3.29 25.59 -16.13
C ARG A 143 -2.20 26.02 -15.16
N ILE A 144 -1.59 25.07 -14.43
CA ILE A 144 -0.50 25.35 -13.51
C ILE A 144 0.81 25.13 -14.27
N LEU A 145 1.44 26.24 -14.66
CA LEU A 145 2.78 26.22 -15.22
C LEU A 145 3.78 26.15 -14.07
N GLY A 146 4.42 25.00 -13.90
CA GLY A 146 5.51 24.83 -12.96
C GLY A 146 6.41 23.68 -13.40
N GLU A 147 7.59 23.63 -12.82
CA GLU A 147 8.63 22.68 -13.24
C GLU A 147 8.69 21.44 -12.34
N GLN A 148 7.92 21.38 -11.25
CA GLN A 148 8.06 20.33 -10.26
C GLN A 148 7.27 19.09 -10.67
N GLN A 149 8.01 18.02 -10.90
CA GLN A 149 7.48 16.74 -11.31
C GLN A 149 7.83 15.68 -10.28
N TRP A 150 6.89 14.79 -10.03
CA TRP A 150 7.12 13.65 -9.16
C TRP A 150 6.53 12.38 -9.75
N LYS A 151 7.17 11.27 -9.42
CA LYS A 151 6.75 9.94 -9.80
C LYS A 151 7.09 8.96 -8.70
N ILE A 152 6.09 8.18 -8.28
CA ILE A 152 6.25 7.09 -7.32
C ILE A 152 5.88 5.78 -8.00
N THR A 153 6.74 4.77 -7.85
CA THR A 153 6.50 3.40 -8.30
C THR A 153 6.56 2.45 -7.10
N LEU A 154 5.47 1.74 -6.85
CA LEU A 154 5.39 0.68 -5.84
C LEU A 154 5.49 -0.67 -6.55
N HIS A 155 6.60 -1.38 -6.34
CA HIS A 155 6.79 -2.74 -6.83
C HIS A 155 6.18 -3.72 -5.84
N ARG A 156 5.39 -4.67 -6.35
CA ARG A 156 4.62 -5.59 -5.55
C ARG A 156 4.97 -7.03 -5.88
N SER A 157 5.00 -7.86 -4.85
CA SER A 157 5.29 -9.29 -4.94
C SER A 157 4.23 -10.09 -5.71
N GLN A 158 4.56 -11.35 -5.98
CA GLN A 158 3.68 -12.36 -6.57
C GLN A 158 3.16 -11.99 -7.97
N GLY A 159 4.01 -11.36 -8.79
CA GLY A 159 3.68 -11.00 -10.17
C GLY A 159 2.61 -9.92 -10.30
N ARG A 160 2.26 -9.22 -9.20
CA ARG A 160 1.32 -8.10 -9.26
C ARG A 160 1.94 -6.93 -10.01
N GLN A 161 1.16 -6.28 -10.87
CA GLN A 161 1.61 -5.09 -11.58
C GLN A 161 2.03 -3.98 -10.61
N SER A 162 3.16 -3.33 -10.86
CA SER A 162 3.59 -2.16 -10.10
C SER A 162 2.57 -1.02 -10.17
N LEU A 163 2.34 -0.34 -9.05
CA LEU A 163 1.48 0.84 -9.01
C LEU A 163 2.33 2.07 -9.31
N LYS A 164 1.97 2.80 -10.36
CA LYS A 164 2.62 4.06 -10.73
C LYS A 164 1.72 5.23 -10.35
N ARG A 165 2.30 6.26 -9.74
CA ARG A 165 1.67 7.53 -9.37
C ARG A 165 2.57 8.63 -9.88
N SER A 166 1.99 9.70 -10.40
CA SER A 166 2.76 10.83 -10.88
C SER A 166 2.00 12.12 -10.72
N GLY A 167 2.72 13.22 -10.64
CA GLY A 167 2.11 14.52 -10.76
C GLY A 167 3.04 15.59 -11.31
N ASP A 168 2.40 16.68 -11.70
CA ASP A 168 2.97 17.85 -12.33
C ASP A 168 2.33 19.07 -11.65
N ASN A 169 3.06 19.66 -10.71
CA ASN A 169 2.63 20.75 -9.81
C ASN A 169 1.30 20.51 -9.06
N GLN A 170 0.87 19.26 -8.95
CA GLN A 170 -0.27 18.85 -8.15
C GLN A 170 0.05 17.60 -7.36
N TYR A 171 -0.52 17.54 -6.17
CA TYR A 171 -0.19 16.56 -5.15
C TYR A 171 -1.46 15.98 -4.52
N PRO A 172 -1.42 14.73 -4.02
CA PRO A 172 -2.45 14.19 -3.15
C PRO A 172 -2.60 15.02 -1.86
N GLU A 173 -3.75 14.92 -1.21
CA GLU A 173 -4.02 15.58 0.07
C GLU A 173 -3.00 15.19 1.16
N ALA A 174 -2.61 13.91 1.22
CA ALA A 174 -1.63 13.39 2.19
C ALA A 174 -0.16 13.57 1.76
N TRP A 175 0.13 14.45 0.78
CA TRP A 175 1.49 14.62 0.25
C TRP A 175 2.49 15.12 1.29
N ASP A 176 2.11 16.11 2.09
CA ASP A 176 3.01 16.69 3.09
C ASP A 176 3.40 15.66 4.15
N ASP A 177 2.46 14.82 4.58
CA ASP A 177 2.74 13.74 5.53
C ASP A 177 3.62 12.65 4.90
N PHE A 178 3.40 12.34 3.62
CA PHE A 178 4.31 11.47 2.87
C PHE A 178 5.72 12.04 2.74
N GLY A 179 5.84 13.35 2.48
CA GLY A 179 7.12 14.06 2.43
C GLY A 179 7.86 14.01 3.77
N LYS A 180 7.15 14.14 4.90
CA LYS A 180 7.72 13.95 6.25
C LYS A 180 8.25 12.54 6.45
N ILE A 181 7.46 11.51 6.11
CA ILE A 181 7.89 10.10 6.20
C ILE A 181 9.20 9.90 5.44
N MET A 182 9.27 10.36 4.19
CA MET A 182 10.49 10.21 3.39
C MET A 182 11.66 11.03 3.95
N SER A 183 11.40 12.19 4.53
CA SER A 183 12.41 13.01 5.19
C SER A 183 12.98 12.33 6.44
N ASP A 184 12.13 11.70 7.25
CA ASP A 184 12.53 10.98 8.46
C ASP A 184 13.36 9.74 8.12
N ILE A 185 12.98 9.02 7.06
CA ILE A 185 13.73 7.85 6.58
C ILE A 185 15.12 8.26 6.07
N THR A 186 15.19 9.36 5.33
CA THR A 186 16.41 9.77 4.62
C THR A 186 17.29 10.73 5.42
N GLY A 187 16.78 11.34 6.48
CA GLY A 187 17.46 12.38 7.25
C GLY A 187 17.63 13.70 6.48
N ARG A 188 16.90 13.88 5.37
CA ARG A 188 16.99 15.05 4.49
C ARG A 188 15.61 15.60 4.20
N LYS A 189 15.47 16.92 4.15
CA LYS A 189 14.21 17.51 3.73
C LYS A 189 13.94 17.16 2.27
N ILE A 190 12.75 16.64 2.01
CA ILE A 190 12.23 16.44 0.67
C ILE A 190 11.26 17.58 0.40
N GLY A 191 11.49 18.28 -0.71
CA GLY A 191 10.78 19.50 -1.10
C GLY A 191 9.27 19.36 -1.19
#